data_AF-F0JIZ1-F1
#
_entry.id   AF-F0JIZ1-F1
#
_cell.length_a   1.000
_cell.length_b   1.000
_cell.length_c   1.000
_cell.angle_alpha   90.00
_cell.angle_beta   90.00
_cell.angle_gamma   90.00
#
_symmetry.space_group_name_H-M   'P 1'
#
loop_
_entity.id
_entity.type
_entity.pdbx_description
1 polymer ?
#
loop_
_entity_poly.entity_id
_entity_poly.type
_entity_poly.pdbx_seq_one_letter_code
_entity_poly.pdbx_strand_id
1 'polypeptide(L)'
;MSYHREQLFVGVWLTHFVPCFFAGAVLLLTAGRLPLPLVPDGAAAAPIRTVLNGTAMALITLLYHRWRNRRIRRYWPETEAVYAGPRLRRAALVGFLAGAADILLTLNEWGVLFLAVLVLAVLGWNLRAFALRALLLMRPNGEITWADVNELLRIYLATLIGFTLVNAAVDGLHVLGGSMPPFGFMSEGGELFLNALYYTVVTMTTLGFGDIVPRTWDGKILLIIQSLLSYFMFAFMIGIITRGVTQGRRP
;
A
#
# COMPACT_ATOMS: atom_id res chain seq x y z
N MET A 1 10.75 22.91 8.80
CA MET A 1 11.70 22.26 7.87
C MET A 1 11.22 20.93 7.26
N SER A 2 10.15 20.27 7.76
CA SER A 2 9.62 19.02 7.18
C SER A 2 8.73 19.22 5.94
N TYR A 3 8.09 20.38 5.78
CA TYR A 3 7.13 20.67 4.70
C TYR A 3 7.76 20.76 3.29
N HIS A 4 9.05 21.07 3.18
CA HIS A 4 9.74 21.16 1.88
C HIS A 4 10.18 19.80 1.32
N ARG A 5 10.29 18.76 2.16
CA ARG A 5 10.75 17.43 1.72
C ARG A 5 9.62 16.62 1.05
N GLU A 6 8.36 16.93 1.36
CA GLU A 6 7.17 16.36 0.69
C GLU A 6 6.93 16.88 -0.73
N GLN A 7 7.63 17.94 -1.15
CA GLN A 7 7.52 18.50 -2.51
C GLN A 7 8.43 17.81 -3.54
N LEU A 8 9.39 17.03 -3.05
CA LEU A 8 10.33 16.28 -3.87
C LEU A 8 9.63 15.06 -4.48
N PHE A 9 10.03 14.69 -5.69
CA PHE A 9 9.51 13.52 -6.41
C PHE A 9 9.49 12.26 -5.54
N VAL A 10 10.48 12.09 -4.68
CA VAL A 10 10.61 10.99 -3.70
C VAL A 10 9.43 10.91 -2.73
N GLY A 11 8.91 12.06 -2.25
CA GLY A 11 7.75 12.07 -1.35
C GLY A 11 6.47 11.60 -2.05
N VAL A 12 6.28 12.02 -3.31
CA VAL A 12 5.15 11.57 -4.14
C VAL A 12 5.29 10.08 -4.49
N TRP A 13 6.51 9.63 -4.80
CA TRP A 13 6.80 8.23 -5.11
C TRP A 13 6.41 7.32 -3.95
N LEU A 14 6.95 7.57 -2.76
CA LEU A 14 6.74 6.72 -1.58
C LEU A 14 5.28 6.68 -1.11
N THR A 15 4.52 7.75 -1.36
CA THR A 15 3.11 7.84 -0.96
C THR A 15 2.15 7.18 -1.94
N HIS A 16 2.47 7.15 -3.24
CA HIS A 16 1.54 6.65 -4.27
C HIS A 16 1.95 5.31 -4.85
N PHE A 17 3.24 4.94 -4.81
CA PHE A 17 3.72 3.72 -5.46
C PHE A 17 3.03 2.48 -4.91
N VAL A 18 3.08 2.26 -3.60
CA VAL A 18 2.50 1.05 -2.97
C VAL A 18 0.98 0.96 -3.15
N PRO A 19 0.18 2.01 -2.87
CA PRO A 19 -1.26 1.96 -3.13
C PRO A 19 -1.61 1.76 -4.61
N CYS A 20 -0.85 2.37 -5.53
CA CYS A 20 -1.12 2.23 -6.96
C CYS A 20 -0.70 0.86 -7.50
N PHE A 21 0.43 0.32 -7.02
CA PHE A 21 0.88 -1.05 -7.32
C PHE A 21 -0.17 -2.05 -6.83
N PHE A 22 -0.63 -1.88 -5.58
CA PHE A 22 -1.66 -2.73 -5.02
C PHE A 22 -2.97 -2.68 -5.82
N ALA A 23 -3.44 -1.48 -6.15
CA ALA A 23 -4.67 -1.30 -6.93
C ALA A 23 -4.52 -1.83 -8.37
N GLY A 24 -3.34 -1.68 -8.98
CA GLY A 24 -3.02 -2.23 -10.30
C GLY A 24 -3.03 -3.76 -10.30
N ALA A 25 -2.45 -4.40 -9.28
CA ALA A 25 -2.49 -5.85 -9.13
C ALA A 25 -3.94 -6.36 -9.03
N VAL A 26 -4.79 -5.70 -8.23
CA VAL A 26 -6.23 -6.03 -8.14
C VAL A 26 -6.92 -5.84 -9.49
N LEU A 27 -6.61 -4.77 -10.22
CA LEU A 27 -7.20 -4.48 -11.53
C LEU A 27 -6.82 -5.55 -12.56
N LEU A 28 -5.57 -6.01 -12.58
CA LEU A 28 -5.14 -7.10 -13.46
C LEU A 28 -5.83 -8.42 -13.14
N LEU A 29 -5.96 -8.75 -11.85
CA LEU A 29 -6.63 -9.98 -11.40
C LEU A 29 -8.12 -9.98 -11.77
N THR A 30 -8.80 -8.84 -11.60
CA THR A 30 -10.21 -8.70 -11.97
C THR A 30 -10.43 -8.66 -13.47
N ALA A 31 -9.55 -7.98 -14.22
CA ALA A 31 -9.62 -7.90 -15.68
C ALA A 31 -9.35 -9.25 -16.36
N GLY A 32 -8.50 -10.10 -15.79
CA GLY A 32 -8.28 -11.47 -16.29
C GLY A 32 -9.51 -12.38 -16.20
N ARG A 33 -10.54 -12.00 -15.44
CA ARG A 33 -11.80 -12.73 -15.30
C ARG A 33 -12.90 -12.23 -16.24
N LEU A 34 -12.71 -11.07 -16.86
CA LEU A 34 -13.64 -10.49 -17.81
C LEU A 34 -13.21 -10.91 -19.22
N PRO A 35 -14.11 -11.47 -20.05
CA PRO A 35 -13.83 -11.74 -21.46
C PRO A 35 -13.80 -10.41 -22.22
N LEU A 36 -12.72 -9.65 -22.04
CA LEU A 36 -12.51 -8.37 -22.71
C LEU A 36 -11.88 -8.65 -24.08
N PRO A 37 -12.56 -8.33 -25.20
CA PRO A 37 -12.04 -8.58 -26.56
C PRO A 37 -10.82 -7.71 -26.94
N LEU A 38 -10.34 -6.89 -26.01
CA LEU A 38 -9.27 -5.90 -26.19
C LEU A 38 -7.87 -6.39 -25.79
N VAL A 39 -7.76 -7.56 -25.16
CA VAL A 39 -6.45 -8.12 -24.77
C VAL A 39 -6.13 -9.29 -25.70
N PRO A 40 -5.18 -9.13 -26.64
CA PRO A 40 -4.75 -10.22 -27.51
C PRO A 40 -4.15 -11.35 -26.68
N ASP A 41 -4.33 -12.60 -27.10
CA ASP A 41 -3.63 -13.75 -26.51
C ASP A 41 -2.23 -13.93 -27.12
N GLY A 42 -1.25 -14.37 -26.32
CA GLY A 42 0.12 -14.69 -26.77
C GLY A 42 1.22 -13.74 -26.27
N ALA A 43 2.46 -13.91 -26.76
CA ALA A 43 3.64 -13.18 -26.26
C ALA A 43 3.57 -11.65 -26.45
N ALA A 44 2.83 -11.18 -27.44
CA ALA A 44 2.58 -9.75 -27.69
C ALA A 44 1.55 -9.12 -26.72
N ALA A 45 0.83 -9.94 -25.95
CA ALA A 45 -0.18 -9.50 -24.97
C ALA A 45 0.44 -8.77 -23.78
N ALA A 46 1.64 -9.20 -23.37
CA ALA A 46 2.33 -8.67 -22.19
C ALA A 46 2.51 -7.14 -22.23
N PRO A 47 3.20 -6.55 -23.21
CA PRO A 47 3.39 -5.09 -23.25
C PRO A 47 2.07 -4.32 -23.33
N ILE A 48 1.05 -4.86 -24.00
CA ILE A 48 -0.27 -4.25 -24.11
C ILE A 48 -0.96 -4.22 -22.74
N ARG A 49 -0.95 -5.34 -22.01
CA ARG A 49 -1.50 -5.42 -20.64
C ARG A 49 -0.77 -4.47 -19.68
N THR A 50 0.55 -4.32 -19.80
CA THR A 50 1.33 -3.35 -19.02
C THR A 50 0.85 -1.93 -19.23
N VAL A 51 0.76 -1.51 -20.50
CA VAL A 51 0.39 -0.14 -20.83
C VAL A 51 -1.05 0.11 -20.40
N LEU A 52 -1.98 -0.82 -20.66
CA LEU A 52 -3.37 -0.70 -20.24
C LEU A 52 -3.51 -0.57 -18.73
N ASN A 53 -2.84 -1.43 -17.94
CA ASN A 53 -2.91 -1.37 -16.49
C ASN A 53 -2.27 -0.09 -15.93
N GLY A 54 -1.08 0.28 -16.43
CA GLY A 54 -0.43 1.53 -16.06
C GLY A 54 -1.31 2.74 -16.40
N THR A 55 -1.90 2.79 -17.59
CA THR A 55 -2.79 3.89 -18.00
C THR A 55 -4.06 3.92 -17.14
N ALA A 56 -4.67 2.77 -16.86
CA ALA A 56 -5.82 2.69 -15.97
C ALA A 56 -5.48 3.23 -14.57
N MET A 57 -4.33 2.85 -14.01
CA MET A 57 -3.90 3.33 -12.71
C MET A 57 -3.59 4.83 -12.70
N ALA A 58 -2.92 5.35 -13.73
CA ALA A 58 -2.70 6.79 -13.87
C ALA A 58 -4.02 7.57 -13.92
N LEU A 59 -5.02 7.05 -14.66
CA LEU A 59 -6.36 7.63 -14.75
C LEU A 59 -7.06 7.62 -13.40
N ILE A 60 -7.04 6.49 -12.68
CA ILE A 60 -7.62 6.34 -11.34
C ILE A 60 -7.01 7.36 -10.39
N THR A 61 -5.68 7.50 -10.36
CA THR A 61 -4.99 8.49 -9.52
C THR A 61 -5.41 9.92 -9.88
N LEU A 62 -5.47 10.25 -11.17
CA LEU A 62 -5.91 11.57 -11.65
C LEU A 62 -7.35 11.90 -11.26
N LEU A 63 -8.26 10.97 -11.50
CA LEU A 63 -9.68 11.12 -11.20
C LEU A 63 -9.90 11.23 -9.69
N TYR A 64 -9.23 10.40 -8.89
CA TYR A 64 -9.30 10.45 -7.43
C TYR A 64 -8.89 11.83 -6.89
N HIS A 65 -7.74 12.36 -7.30
CA HIS A 65 -7.29 13.67 -6.83
C HIS A 65 -8.17 14.82 -7.35
N ARG A 66 -8.64 14.76 -8.59
CA ARG A 66 -9.58 15.76 -9.13
C ARG A 66 -10.91 15.75 -8.39
N TRP A 67 -11.47 14.57 -8.14
CA TRP A 67 -12.70 14.39 -7.38
C TRP A 67 -12.51 14.89 -5.94
N ARG A 68 -11.43 14.49 -5.27
CA ARG A 68 -11.10 14.93 -3.90
C ARG A 68 -10.94 16.44 -3.81
N ASN A 69 -10.18 17.05 -4.71
CA ASN A 69 -9.98 18.50 -4.72
C ASN A 69 -11.29 19.26 -4.98
N ARG A 70 -12.17 18.76 -5.87
CA ARG A 70 -13.51 19.32 -6.08
C ARG A 70 -14.37 19.22 -4.82
N ARG A 71 -14.33 18.07 -4.13
CA ARG A 71 -15.10 17.84 -2.91
C ARG A 71 -14.64 18.73 -1.76
N ILE A 72 -13.33 18.85 -1.55
CA ILE A 72 -12.76 19.73 -0.52
C ILE A 72 -13.13 21.19 -0.79
N ARG A 73 -12.97 21.68 -2.04
CA ARG A 73 -13.37 23.04 -2.41
C ARG A 73 -14.85 23.34 -2.21
N ARG A 74 -15.72 22.31 -2.28
CA ARG A 74 -17.15 22.47 -2.02
C ARG A 74 -17.46 22.73 -0.56
N TYR A 75 -16.70 22.14 0.36
CA TYR A 75 -16.89 22.32 1.81
C TYR A 75 -16.01 23.44 2.40
N TRP A 76 -14.85 23.70 1.79
CA TRP A 76 -13.83 24.64 2.27
C TRP A 76 -13.27 25.46 1.09
N PRO A 77 -13.97 26.51 0.63
CA PRO A 77 -13.63 27.23 -0.62
C PRO A 77 -12.26 27.90 -0.61
N GLU A 78 -11.79 28.32 0.57
CA GLU A 78 -10.52 29.03 0.76
C GLU A 78 -9.29 28.10 0.75
N THR A 79 -9.48 26.78 0.83
CA THR A 79 -8.34 25.85 0.79
C THR A 79 -7.74 25.73 -0.61
N GLU A 80 -6.43 25.94 -0.69
CA GLU A 80 -5.66 25.62 -1.90
C GLU A 80 -5.77 24.12 -2.25
N ALA A 81 -5.71 23.82 -3.54
CA ALA A 81 -5.75 22.43 -3.99
C ALA A 81 -4.49 21.69 -3.55
N VAL A 82 -4.65 20.72 -2.63
CA VAL A 82 -3.56 19.92 -2.04
C VAL A 82 -2.66 19.26 -3.12
N TYR A 83 -3.27 18.83 -4.23
CA TYR A 83 -2.56 18.33 -5.41
C TYR A 83 -2.96 19.13 -6.65
N ALA A 84 -2.10 20.05 -7.09
CA ALA A 84 -2.30 20.85 -8.29
C ALA A 84 -1.07 20.84 -9.21
N GLY A 85 -1.32 21.06 -10.50
CA GLY A 85 -0.28 21.26 -11.52
C GLY A 85 0.79 20.14 -11.54
N PRO A 86 2.07 20.45 -11.28
CA PRO A 86 3.17 19.48 -11.37
C PRO A 86 3.03 18.27 -10.43
N ARG A 87 2.48 18.45 -9.22
CA ARG A 87 2.35 17.34 -8.25
C ARG A 87 1.33 16.29 -8.69
N LEU A 88 0.23 16.73 -9.30
CA LEU A 88 -0.78 15.84 -9.86
C LEU A 88 -0.21 15.02 -11.03
N ARG A 89 0.60 15.65 -11.89
CA ARG A 89 1.30 14.96 -12.99
C ARG A 89 2.29 13.92 -12.48
N ARG A 90 3.07 14.26 -11.44
CA ARG A 90 3.98 13.32 -10.78
C ARG A 90 3.23 12.14 -10.17
N ALA A 91 2.13 12.37 -9.44
CA ALA A 91 1.34 11.30 -8.85
C ALA A 91 0.77 10.35 -9.92
N ALA A 92 0.28 10.89 -11.04
CA ALA A 92 -0.19 10.09 -12.18
C ALA A 92 0.93 9.27 -12.82
N LEU A 93 2.14 9.84 -12.94
CA LEU A 93 3.31 9.13 -13.44
C LEU A 93 3.71 7.98 -12.51
N VAL A 94 3.69 8.20 -11.19
CA VAL A 94 3.92 7.14 -10.20
C VAL A 94 2.85 6.06 -10.33
N GLY A 95 1.58 6.44 -10.50
CA GLY A 95 0.49 5.50 -10.73
C GLY A 95 0.67 4.66 -11.99
N PHE A 96 1.11 5.28 -13.09
CA PHE A 96 1.46 4.58 -14.33
C PHE A 96 2.58 3.57 -14.11
N LEU A 97 3.69 4.01 -13.52
CA LEU A 97 4.86 3.18 -13.32
C LEU A 97 4.59 2.03 -12.34
N ALA A 98 3.78 2.27 -11.30
CA ALA A 98 3.36 1.25 -10.36
C ALA A 98 2.47 0.19 -11.03
N GLY A 99 1.45 0.59 -11.80
CA GLY A 99 0.60 -0.36 -12.53
C GLY A 99 1.35 -1.08 -13.67
N ALA A 100 2.33 -0.41 -14.29
CA ALA A 100 3.21 -1.06 -15.26
C ALA A 100 4.14 -2.08 -14.60
N ALA A 101 4.64 -1.80 -13.39
CA ALA A 101 5.52 -2.69 -12.64
C ALA A 101 4.84 -4.02 -12.27
N ASP A 102 3.52 -4.09 -12.23
CA ASP A 102 2.78 -5.34 -11.98
C ASP A 102 3.12 -6.43 -13.00
N ILE A 103 3.57 -6.08 -14.22
CA ILE A 103 3.96 -7.10 -15.20
C ILE A 103 5.27 -7.81 -14.85
N LEU A 104 6.09 -7.24 -13.96
CA LEU A 104 7.27 -7.93 -13.45
C LEU A 104 6.88 -9.20 -12.67
N LEU A 105 5.63 -9.31 -12.20
CA LEU A 105 5.09 -10.53 -11.59
C LEU A 105 4.90 -11.67 -12.60
N THR A 106 4.77 -11.37 -13.90
CA THR A 106 4.42 -12.38 -14.92
C THR A 106 5.54 -12.66 -15.93
N LEU A 107 6.54 -11.76 -16.06
CA LEU A 107 7.56 -11.87 -17.11
C LEU A 107 8.88 -12.52 -16.68
N ASN A 108 9.29 -12.41 -15.41
CA ASN A 108 10.61 -12.90 -15.00
C ASN A 108 10.68 -13.18 -13.50
N GLU A 109 11.27 -14.32 -13.11
CA GLU A 109 11.55 -14.70 -11.72
C GLU A 109 12.41 -13.64 -10.99
N TRP A 110 13.35 -13.01 -11.70
CA TRP A 110 14.14 -11.89 -11.19
C TRP A 110 13.32 -10.62 -10.91
N GLY A 111 12.19 -10.46 -11.62
CA GLY A 111 11.26 -9.35 -11.41
C GLY A 111 10.56 -9.44 -10.06
N VAL A 112 10.22 -10.66 -9.63
CA VAL A 112 9.63 -10.93 -8.30
C VAL A 112 10.62 -10.60 -7.18
N LEU A 113 11.90 -10.96 -7.35
CA LEU A 113 12.98 -10.62 -6.41
C LEU A 113 13.19 -9.11 -6.31
N PHE A 114 13.27 -8.40 -7.44
CA PHE A 114 13.39 -6.94 -7.45
C PHE A 114 12.21 -6.26 -6.75
N LEU A 115 11.00 -6.73 -7.03
CA LEU A 115 9.79 -6.22 -6.40
C LEU A 115 9.77 -6.50 -4.89
N ALA A 116 10.19 -7.69 -4.45
CA ALA A 116 10.29 -8.03 -3.04
C ALA A 116 11.25 -7.08 -2.30
N VAL A 117 12.42 -6.78 -2.89
CA VAL A 117 13.37 -5.80 -2.34
C VAL A 117 12.76 -4.40 -2.28
N LEU A 118 12.08 -3.97 -3.35
CA LEU A 118 11.40 -2.68 -3.39
C LEU A 118 10.32 -2.56 -2.31
N VAL A 119 9.51 -3.59 -2.13
CA VAL A 119 8.47 -3.67 -1.11
C VAL A 119 9.07 -3.61 0.29
N LEU A 120 10.13 -4.39 0.57
CA LEU A 120 10.83 -4.35 1.85
C LEU A 120 11.44 -2.98 2.14
N ALA A 121 12.00 -2.31 1.13
CA ALA A 121 12.52 -0.95 1.26
C ALA A 121 11.41 0.05 1.61
N VAL A 122 10.24 -0.05 0.96
CA VAL A 122 9.09 0.81 1.26
C VAL A 122 8.51 0.50 2.65
N LEU A 123 8.41 -0.76 3.03
CA LEU A 123 7.96 -1.16 4.37
C LEU A 123 8.90 -0.60 5.44
N GLY A 124 10.21 -0.77 5.29
CA GLY A 124 11.22 -0.23 6.20
C GLY A 124 11.14 1.30 6.30
N TRP A 125 10.88 1.99 5.18
CA TRP A 125 10.65 3.43 5.19
C TRP A 125 9.39 3.83 5.98
N ASN A 126 8.26 3.13 5.76
CA ASN A 126 7.01 3.40 6.49
C ASN A 126 7.17 3.16 7.99
N LEU A 127 7.85 2.09 8.40
CA LEU A 127 8.14 1.81 9.80
C LEU A 127 9.03 2.88 10.43
N ARG A 128 10.05 3.36 9.71
CA ARG A 128 10.88 4.49 10.15
C ARG A 128 10.07 5.78 10.30
N ALA A 129 9.22 6.09 9.32
CA ALA A 129 8.36 7.26 9.35
C ALA A 129 7.38 7.21 10.53
N PHE A 130 6.78 6.03 10.78
CA PHE A 130 5.94 5.78 11.94
C PHE A 130 6.67 6.03 13.24
N ALA A 131 7.84 5.40 13.44
CA ALA A 131 8.61 5.51 14.67
C ALA A 131 8.99 6.96 14.97
N LEU A 132 9.47 7.70 13.96
CA LEU A 132 9.79 9.11 14.10
C LEU A 132 8.56 9.95 14.46
N ARG A 133 7.40 9.69 13.85
CA ARG A 133 6.17 10.45 14.14
C ARG A 133 5.62 10.12 15.53
N ALA A 134 5.65 8.85 15.93
CA ALA A 134 5.24 8.42 17.25
C ALA A 134 6.08 9.12 18.33
N LEU A 135 7.41 9.15 18.16
CA LEU A 135 8.32 9.87 19.07
C LEU A 135 8.04 11.38 19.13
N LEU A 136 7.69 12.00 18.00
CA LEU A 136 7.36 13.43 17.97
C LEU A 136 6.04 13.74 18.67
N LEU A 137 5.03 12.88 18.52
CA LEU A 137 3.72 13.03 19.15
C LEU A 137 3.72 12.69 20.64
N MET A 138 4.70 11.92 21.09
CA MET A 138 4.95 11.66 22.51
C MET A 138 5.64 12.84 23.24
N ARG A 139 6.05 13.89 22.52
CA ARG A 139 6.67 15.06 23.16
C ARG A 139 5.68 15.73 24.14
N PRO A 140 6.12 16.06 25.37
CA PRO A 140 5.30 16.81 26.32
C PRO A 140 4.82 18.13 25.70
N ASN A 141 3.56 18.49 25.92
CA ASN A 141 2.92 19.74 25.46
C ASN A 141 2.70 19.88 23.94
N GLY A 142 2.80 18.80 23.15
CA GLY A 142 2.37 18.82 21.75
C GLY A 142 0.85 18.79 21.63
N GLU A 143 0.26 19.76 20.94
CA GLU A 143 -1.15 19.69 20.52
C GLU A 143 -1.31 18.64 19.40
N ILE A 144 -2.32 17.79 19.52
CA ILE A 144 -2.64 16.79 18.50
C ILE A 144 -3.67 17.37 17.54
N THR A 145 -3.32 17.43 16.27
CA THR A 145 -4.21 17.94 15.21
C THR A 145 -4.83 16.81 14.40
N TRP A 146 -5.96 17.08 13.72
CA TRP A 146 -6.55 16.14 12.75
C TRP A 146 -5.59 15.78 11.59
N ALA A 147 -4.64 16.65 11.29
CA ALA A 147 -3.58 16.36 10.31
C ALA A 147 -2.65 15.24 10.81
N ASP A 148 -2.34 15.19 12.11
CA ASP A 148 -1.55 14.12 12.72
C ASP A 148 -2.28 12.78 12.64
N VAL A 149 -3.59 12.78 12.93
CA VAL A 149 -4.43 11.57 12.83
C VAL A 149 -4.44 11.04 11.39
N ASN A 150 -4.67 11.92 10.41
CA ASN A 150 -4.69 11.53 9.00
C ASN A 150 -3.33 10.98 8.54
N GLU A 151 -2.23 11.55 9.03
CA GLU A 151 -0.88 11.07 8.74
C GLU A 151 -0.63 9.69 9.34
N LEU A 152 -1.02 9.46 10.60
CA LEU A 152 -0.90 8.16 11.23
C LEU A 152 -1.73 7.11 10.49
N LEU A 153 -2.98 7.44 10.14
CA LEU A 153 -3.85 6.56 9.37
C LEU A 153 -3.22 6.19 8.02
N ARG A 154 -2.64 7.17 7.32
CA ARG A 154 -1.90 6.94 6.08
C ARG A 154 -0.76 5.95 6.28
N ILE A 155 0.05 6.13 7.33
CA ILE A 155 1.17 5.25 7.64
C ILE A 155 0.69 3.84 8.01
N TYR A 156 -0.39 3.71 8.79
CA TYR A 156 -0.99 2.41 9.13
C TYR A 156 -1.47 1.65 7.89
N LEU A 157 -2.22 2.31 7.00
CA LEU A 157 -2.67 1.71 5.75
C LEU A 157 -1.50 1.36 4.82
N ALA A 158 -0.47 2.21 4.75
CA ALA A 158 0.71 1.93 3.95
C ALA A 158 1.51 0.72 4.49
N THR A 159 1.64 0.60 5.81
CA THR A 159 2.27 -0.58 6.44
C THR A 159 1.44 -1.85 6.22
N LEU A 160 0.10 -1.75 6.26
CA LEU A 160 -0.80 -2.87 5.96
C LEU A 160 -0.62 -3.38 4.53
N ILE A 161 -0.62 -2.47 3.56
CA ILE A 161 -0.37 -2.84 2.17
C ILE A 161 1.07 -3.38 2.02
N GLY A 162 2.04 -2.77 2.69
CA GLY A 162 3.43 -3.24 2.71
C GLY A 162 3.56 -4.68 3.19
N PHE A 163 2.95 -5.03 4.33
CA PHE A 163 2.94 -6.40 4.84
C PHE A 163 2.20 -7.36 3.91
N THR A 164 1.08 -6.93 3.32
CA THR A 164 0.35 -7.72 2.32
C THR A 164 1.27 -8.12 1.16
N LEU A 165 2.02 -7.16 0.63
CA LEU A 165 2.97 -7.39 -0.46
C LEU A 165 4.16 -8.26 -0.03
N VAL A 166 4.70 -8.07 1.19
CA VAL A 166 5.77 -8.93 1.72
C VAL A 166 5.30 -10.37 1.86
N ASN A 167 4.13 -10.59 2.46
CA ASN A 167 3.57 -11.93 2.65
C ASN A 167 3.34 -12.62 1.31
N ALA A 168 2.72 -11.92 0.33
CA ALA A 168 2.53 -12.46 -1.02
C ALA A 168 3.86 -12.78 -1.72
N ALA A 169 4.87 -11.91 -1.59
CA ALA A 169 6.17 -12.11 -2.21
C ALA A 169 6.91 -13.33 -1.62
N VAL A 170 6.90 -13.50 -0.30
CA VAL A 170 7.55 -14.62 0.37
C VAL A 170 6.87 -15.95 0.02
N ASP A 171 5.54 -15.97 -0.03
CA ASP A 171 4.79 -17.15 -0.46
C ASP A 171 5.11 -17.49 -1.93
N GLY A 172 5.13 -16.49 -2.81
CA GLY A 172 5.49 -16.64 -4.22
C GLY A 172 6.94 -17.13 -4.43
N LEU A 173 7.90 -16.61 -3.67
CA LEU A 173 9.31 -17.03 -3.75
C LEU A 173 9.52 -18.50 -3.37
N HIS A 174 8.81 -18.99 -2.36
CA HIS A 174 8.89 -20.41 -2.01
C HIS A 174 8.32 -21.31 -3.10
N VAL A 175 7.22 -20.89 -3.74
CA VAL A 175 6.63 -21.62 -4.87
C VAL A 175 7.57 -21.66 -6.07
N LEU A 176 8.20 -20.52 -6.42
CA LEU A 176 9.22 -20.47 -7.47
C LEU A 176 10.45 -21.34 -7.12
N GLY A 177 10.85 -21.38 -5.85
CA GLY A 177 11.93 -22.24 -5.37
C GLY A 177 11.57 -23.72 -5.21
N GLY A 178 10.34 -24.13 -5.55
CA GLY A 178 9.89 -25.53 -5.43
C GLY A 178 9.77 -26.04 -3.99
N SER A 179 9.64 -25.12 -3.03
CA SER A 179 9.58 -25.40 -1.59
C SER A 179 8.19 -25.11 -1.03
N MET A 180 7.93 -25.57 0.20
CA MET A 180 6.63 -25.39 0.82
C MET A 180 6.36 -23.91 1.13
N PRO A 181 5.30 -23.30 0.55
CA PRO A 181 4.96 -21.92 0.87
C PRO A 181 4.55 -21.76 2.34
N PRO A 182 4.83 -20.63 3.01
CA PRO A 182 4.57 -20.47 4.42
C PRO A 182 3.07 -20.42 4.72
N PHE A 183 2.31 -19.70 3.89
CA PHE A 183 0.90 -19.44 4.10
C PHE A 183 0.03 -20.24 3.12
N GLY A 184 0.57 -20.57 1.95
CA GLY A 184 -0.16 -21.36 0.94
C GLY A 184 -1.28 -20.57 0.29
N PHE A 185 -1.06 -19.29 0.01
CA PHE A 185 -2.12 -18.39 -0.46
C PHE A 185 -2.74 -18.83 -1.80
N MET A 186 -2.00 -19.54 -2.65
CA MET A 186 -2.52 -20.11 -3.90
C MET A 186 -3.29 -21.43 -3.71
N SER A 187 -3.06 -22.17 -2.62
CA SER A 187 -3.71 -23.47 -2.37
C SER A 187 -5.05 -23.37 -1.62
N GLU A 188 -5.29 -22.26 -0.91
CA GLU A 188 -6.49 -22.05 -0.07
C GLU A 188 -7.75 -21.62 -0.86
N GLY A 189 -7.73 -21.69 -2.20
CA GLY A 189 -8.84 -21.28 -3.05
C GLY A 189 -8.99 -19.75 -3.12
N GLY A 190 -8.26 -19.11 -4.02
CA GLY A 190 -8.29 -17.66 -4.19
C GLY A 190 -7.06 -17.15 -4.92
N GLU A 191 -7.03 -15.85 -5.24
CA GLU A 191 -5.83 -15.22 -5.79
C GLU A 191 -4.81 -15.02 -4.66
N LEU A 192 -3.53 -15.33 -4.94
CA LEU A 192 -2.39 -15.10 -4.05
C LEU A 192 -2.51 -13.79 -3.25
N PHE A 193 -2.84 -12.73 -3.97
CA PHE A 193 -2.90 -11.38 -3.45
C PHE A 193 -4.08 -11.11 -2.52
N LEU A 194 -5.27 -11.62 -2.84
CA LEU A 194 -6.47 -11.41 -2.02
C LEU A 194 -6.35 -12.18 -0.71
N ASN A 195 -5.78 -13.39 -0.75
CA ASN A 195 -5.53 -14.20 0.44
C ASN A 195 -4.44 -13.58 1.32
N ALA A 196 -3.39 -13.01 0.72
CA ALA A 196 -2.37 -12.25 1.46
C ALA A 196 -2.94 -10.98 2.11
N LEU A 197 -3.83 -10.25 1.41
CA LEU A 197 -4.51 -9.08 1.97
C LEU A 197 -5.39 -9.48 3.14
N TYR A 198 -6.22 -10.50 2.94
CA TYR A 198 -7.11 -11.04 3.96
C TYR A 198 -6.32 -11.44 5.22
N TYR A 199 -5.28 -12.26 5.05
CA TYR A 199 -4.40 -12.67 6.15
C TYR A 199 -3.79 -11.48 6.88
N THR A 200 -3.29 -10.49 6.13
CA THR A 200 -2.68 -9.30 6.72
C THR A 200 -3.71 -8.48 7.49
N VAL A 201 -4.89 -8.22 6.93
CA VAL A 201 -5.97 -7.49 7.60
C VAL A 201 -6.39 -8.21 8.89
N VAL A 202 -6.67 -9.52 8.82
CA VAL A 202 -7.10 -10.34 9.96
C VAL A 202 -6.05 -10.36 11.07
N THR A 203 -4.77 -10.42 10.70
CA THR A 203 -3.65 -10.40 11.66
C THR A 203 -3.46 -9.00 12.27
N MET A 204 -3.42 -7.95 11.44
CA MET A 204 -3.19 -6.57 11.90
C MET A 204 -4.34 -6.02 12.75
N THR A 205 -5.56 -6.49 12.50
CA THR A 205 -6.76 -6.16 13.29
C THR A 205 -6.98 -7.11 14.47
N THR A 206 -6.07 -8.07 14.66
CA THR A 206 -6.11 -9.07 15.76
C THR A 206 -7.36 -9.96 15.77
N LEU A 207 -8.04 -10.11 14.63
CA LEU A 207 -9.18 -11.02 14.47
C LEU A 207 -8.75 -12.49 14.55
N GLY A 208 -7.68 -12.86 13.85
CA GLY A 208 -7.03 -14.17 13.96
C GLY A 208 -7.93 -15.39 13.74
N PHE A 209 -8.69 -15.44 12.64
CA PHE A 209 -9.61 -16.55 12.35
C PHE A 209 -8.94 -17.94 12.32
N GLY A 210 -7.64 -18.01 12.04
CA GLY A 210 -6.84 -19.24 12.12
C GLY A 210 -7.00 -20.18 10.93
N ASP A 211 -7.67 -19.71 9.88
CA ASP A 211 -7.81 -20.38 8.58
C ASP A 211 -6.50 -20.38 7.79
N ILE A 212 -5.76 -19.27 7.81
CA ILE A 212 -4.41 -19.17 7.22
C ILE A 212 -3.39 -18.98 8.34
N VAL A 213 -2.43 -19.92 8.43
CA VAL A 213 -1.37 -19.91 9.45
C VAL A 213 -0.01 -20.24 8.83
N PRO A 214 1.08 -19.58 9.27
CA PRO A 214 2.41 -19.87 8.75
C PRO A 214 2.90 -21.26 9.18
N ARG A 215 3.31 -22.06 8.19
CA ARG A 215 3.79 -23.44 8.39
C ARG A 215 5.31 -23.52 8.47
N THR A 216 6.02 -22.58 7.86
CA THR A 216 7.50 -22.50 7.85
C THR A 216 8.05 -21.56 8.93
N TRP A 217 9.35 -21.67 9.21
CA TRP A 217 10.04 -20.86 10.22
C TRP A 217 10.10 -19.37 9.88
N ASP A 218 10.41 -19.05 8.63
CA ASP A 218 10.49 -17.68 8.14
C ASP A 218 9.11 -17.00 8.12
N GLY A 219 8.05 -17.71 7.71
CA GLY A 219 6.68 -17.21 7.82
C GLY A 219 6.26 -16.92 9.25
N LYS A 220 6.68 -17.75 10.22
CA LYS A 220 6.45 -17.50 11.65
C LYS A 220 7.20 -16.26 12.14
N ILE A 221 8.44 -16.06 11.71
CA ILE A 221 9.20 -14.84 12.04
C ILE A 221 8.50 -13.59 11.48
N LEU A 222 8.02 -13.65 10.23
CA LEU A 222 7.25 -12.56 9.62
C LEU A 222 5.97 -12.27 10.39
N LEU A 223 5.22 -13.31 10.79
CA LEU A 223 4.03 -13.15 11.64
C LEU A 223 4.38 -12.47 12.96
N ILE A 224 5.46 -12.87 13.64
CA ILE A 224 5.88 -12.25 14.92
C ILE A 224 6.17 -10.76 14.73
N ILE A 225 6.98 -10.42 13.72
CA ILE A 225 7.33 -9.02 13.41
C ILE A 225 6.08 -8.21 13.07
N GLN A 226 5.24 -8.73 12.18
CA GLN A 226 3.99 -8.09 11.78
C GLN A 226 3.07 -7.87 12.98
N SER A 227 2.92 -8.87 13.85
CA SER A 227 2.02 -8.78 15.01
C SER A 227 2.48 -7.72 16.02
N LEU A 228 3.77 -7.71 16.35
CA LEU A 228 4.35 -6.73 17.28
C LEU A 228 4.20 -5.29 16.76
N LEU A 229 4.53 -5.07 15.48
CA LEU A 229 4.41 -3.74 14.86
C LEU A 229 2.96 -3.30 14.77
N SER A 230 2.06 -4.20 14.39
CA SER A 230 0.62 -3.90 14.26
C SER A 230 0.01 -3.52 15.60
N TYR A 231 0.33 -4.27 16.65
CA TYR A 231 -0.19 -3.99 17.98
C TYR A 231 0.25 -2.62 18.49
N PHE A 232 1.54 -2.29 18.32
CA PHE A 232 2.06 -0.98 18.70
C PHE A 232 1.40 0.15 17.90
N MET A 233 1.28 0.00 16.58
CA MET A 233 0.66 1.00 15.71
C MET A 233 -0.83 1.19 16.03
N PHE A 234 -1.56 0.10 16.26
CA PHE A 234 -2.98 0.12 16.55
C PHE A 234 -3.29 0.79 17.89
N ALA A 235 -2.58 0.41 18.95
CA ALA A 235 -2.71 1.04 20.27
C ALA A 235 -2.37 2.54 20.21
N PHE A 236 -1.29 2.88 19.50
CA PHE A 236 -0.88 4.27 19.33
C PHE A 236 -1.93 5.09 18.57
N MET A 237 -2.50 4.54 17.49
CA MET A 237 -3.57 5.17 16.71
C MET A 237 -4.78 5.49 17.59
N ILE A 238 -5.25 4.53 18.38
CA ILE A 238 -6.40 4.72 19.27
C ILE A 238 -6.13 5.84 20.27
N GLY A 239 -4.93 5.87 20.85
CA GLY A 239 -4.54 6.92 21.79
C GLY A 239 -4.57 8.32 21.17
N ILE A 240 -4.04 8.47 19.96
CA ILE A 240 -3.99 9.76 19.26
C ILE A 240 -5.38 10.18 18.78
N ILE A 241 -6.18 9.26 18.22
CA ILE A 241 -7.57 9.54 17.83
C ILE A 241 -8.38 9.99 19.05
N THR A 242 -8.27 9.29 20.18
CA THR A 242 -8.99 9.65 21.42
C THR A 242 -8.63 11.06 21.88
N ARG A 243 -7.34 11.43 21.85
CA ARG A 243 -6.89 12.79 22.18
C ARG A 243 -7.37 13.82 21.15
N GLY A 244 -7.33 13.50 19.86
CA GLY A 244 -7.85 14.35 18.79
C GLY A 244 -9.36 14.61 18.91
N VAL A 245 -10.15 13.61 19.33
CA VAL A 245 -11.60 13.76 19.54
C VAL A 245 -11.92 14.58 20.79
N THR A 246 -11.16 14.38 21.88
CA THR A 246 -11.42 15.03 23.18
C THR A 246 -10.83 16.43 23.29
N GLN A 247 -9.71 16.71 22.60
CA GLN A 247 -8.97 17.96 22.71
C GLN A 247 -8.92 18.75 21.39
N GLY A 248 -9.33 18.15 20.27
CA GLY A 248 -9.28 18.80 18.97
C GLY A 248 -10.22 19.99 18.92
N ARG A 249 -9.64 21.21 18.94
CA ARG A 249 -10.35 22.39 18.45
C ARG A 249 -10.81 22.09 17.02
N ARG A 250 -12.12 22.20 16.78
CA ARG A 250 -12.65 22.20 15.40
C ARG A 250 -11.91 23.30 14.62
N PRO A 251 -11.58 23.04 13.34
CA PRO A 251 -10.88 24.02 12.51
C PRO A 251 -11.58 25.38 12.52
#